data_AF-A0A1F7YGY1-F1
#
_entry.id   AF-A0A1F7YGY1-F1
#
_cell.length_a   1.000
_cell.length_b   1.000
_cell.length_c   1.000
_cell.angle_alpha   90.00
_cell.angle_beta   90.00
_cell.angle_gamma   90.00
#
_symmetry.space_group_name_H-M   'P 1'
#
loop_
_entity.id
_entity.type
_entity.pdbx_description
1 polymer ?
#
loop_
_entity_poly.entity_id
_entity_poly.type
_entity_poly.pdbx_seq_one_letter_code
_entity_poly.pdbx_strand_id
1 'polypeptide(L)'
;MIDQAIISDIVSFISRWGGGYSDWYAGIASSPRERLFNDYNVNEQTEGWIYRDALNSNSARATEDHLVNTLGMDGNTEGGDNTTRFIYAYRKSAHTIE
;
A
#
# COMPACT_ATOMS: atom_id res chain seq x y z
N MET A 1 -12.66 11.39 -0.06
CA MET A 1 -13.45 10.38 0.68
C MET A 1 -12.60 9.14 0.79
N ILE A 2 -12.66 8.44 1.91
CA ILE A 2 -11.90 7.20 2.13
C ILE A 2 -12.58 6.05 1.38
N ASP A 3 -11.82 5.17 0.73
CA ASP A 3 -12.34 3.99 0.06
C ASP A 3 -12.33 2.77 1.01
N GLN A 4 -13.49 2.50 1.61
CA GLN A 4 -13.65 1.43 2.60
C GLN A 4 -13.48 0.03 2.00
N ALA A 5 -13.78 -0.15 0.70
CA ALA A 5 -13.60 -1.44 0.05
C ALA A 5 -12.11 -1.78 -0.08
N ILE A 6 -11.29 -0.80 -0.45
CA ILE A 6 -9.84 -0.96 -0.55
C ILE A 6 -9.21 -1.25 0.82
N ILE A 7 -9.65 -0.55 1.87
CA ILE A 7 -9.18 -0.83 3.24
C ILE A 7 -9.52 -2.27 3.63
N SER A 8 -10.77 -2.69 3.43
CA SER A 8 -11.22 -4.04 3.75
C SER A 8 -10.41 -5.11 3.02
N ASP A 9 -10.11 -4.89 1.73
CA ASP A 9 -9.32 -5.80 0.92
C ASP A 9 -7.87 -5.90 1.43
N ILE A 10 -7.24 -4.77 1.75
CA ILE A 10 -5.86 -4.73 2.27
C ILE A 10 -5.80 -5.39 3.65
N VAL A 11 -6.71 -5.05 4.57
CA VAL A 11 -6.79 -5.65 5.90
C VAL A 11 -7.03 -7.16 5.82
N SER A 12 -7.93 -7.60 4.94
CA SER A 12 -8.19 -9.02 4.73
C SER A 12 -6.98 -9.75 4.16
N PHE A 13 -6.22 -9.11 3.28
CA PHE A 13 -4.97 -9.64 2.75
C PHE A 13 -3.90 -9.78 3.85
N ILE A 14 -3.68 -8.73 4.64
CA ILE A 14 -2.76 -8.72 5.79
C ILE A 14 -3.13 -9.83 6.78
N SER A 15 -4.41 -9.96 7.12
CA SER A 15 -4.88 -10.99 8.05
C SER A 15 -4.61 -12.41 7.54
N ARG A 16 -4.63 -12.64 6.23
CA ARG A 16 -4.34 -13.94 5.63
C ARG A 16 -2.84 -14.23 5.57
N TRP A 17 -2.02 -13.21 5.37
CA TRP A 17 -0.57 -13.34 5.23
C TRP A 17 0.17 -13.31 6.58
N GLY A 18 -0.39 -12.63 7.57
CA GLY A 18 0.15 -12.48 8.92
C GLY A 18 1.07 -11.26 9.10
N GLY A 19 1.45 -11.02 10.36
CA GLY A 19 2.14 -9.81 10.81
C GLY A 19 1.18 -8.79 11.44
N GLY A 20 1.73 -7.84 12.19
CA GLY A 20 1.00 -6.64 12.65
C GLY A 20 1.03 -5.55 11.57
N TYR A 21 0.19 -4.53 11.68
CA TYR A 21 0.18 -3.42 10.69
C TYR A 21 1.53 -2.73 10.54
N SER A 22 2.31 -2.60 11.61
CA SER A 22 3.67 -2.06 11.60
C SER A 22 4.68 -2.89 10.81
N ASP A 23 4.36 -4.14 10.45
CA ASP A 23 5.20 -4.97 9.58
C ASP A 23 4.96 -4.67 8.09
N TRP A 24 4.00 -3.79 7.77
CA TRP A 24 3.59 -3.48 6.41
C TRP A 24 3.83 -2.03 6.07
N TYR A 25 4.14 -1.80 4.80
CA TYR A 25 4.23 -0.48 4.19
C TYR A 25 3.02 -0.28 3.28
N ALA A 26 2.39 0.88 3.35
CA ALA A 26 1.34 1.34 2.45
C ALA A 26 1.80 2.58 1.69
N GLY A 27 1.40 2.68 0.43
CA GLY A 27 1.66 3.87 -0.37
C GLY A 27 0.72 4.04 -1.54
N ILE A 28 0.83 5.17 -2.24
CA ILE A 28 0.13 5.42 -3.51
C ILE A 28 1.07 5.54 -4.71
N ALA A 29 0.62 5.10 -5.88
CA ALA A 29 1.38 5.17 -7.13
C ALA A 29 0.46 5.35 -8.36
N SER A 30 1.03 5.88 -9.45
CA SER A 30 0.45 5.76 -10.80
C SER A 30 0.80 4.41 -11.45
N SER A 31 2.00 3.89 -11.13
CA SER A 31 2.52 2.59 -11.57
C SER A 31 2.85 1.69 -10.36
N PRO A 32 1.86 1.03 -9.73
CA PRO A 32 2.08 0.28 -8.48
C PRO A 32 3.02 -0.93 -8.65
N ARG A 33 3.02 -1.59 -9.82
CA ARG A 33 3.92 -2.73 -10.10
C ARG A 33 5.38 -2.31 -10.17
N GLU A 34 5.66 -1.16 -10.80
CA GLU A 34 7.02 -0.61 -10.87
C GLU A 34 7.53 -0.27 -9.46
N ARG A 35 6.68 0.40 -8.66
CA ARG A 35 7.00 0.69 -7.26
C ARG A 35 7.27 -0.56 -6.42
N LEU A 36 6.39 -1.55 -6.50
CA LEU A 36 6.52 -2.78 -5.72
C LEU A 36 7.77 -3.58 -6.10
N PHE A 37 7.97 -3.85 -7.39
CA PHE A 37 8.93 -4.86 -7.83
C PHE A 37 10.28 -4.30 -8.25
N ASN A 38 10.34 -3.04 -8.70
CA ASN A 38 11.60 -2.42 -9.14
C ASN A 38 12.15 -1.49 -8.05
N ASP A 39 11.33 -0.59 -7.50
CA ASP A 39 11.82 0.40 -6.54
C ASP A 39 12.06 -0.21 -5.16
N TYR A 40 11.08 -0.98 -4.66
CA TYR A 40 11.16 -1.60 -3.34
C TYR A 40 11.63 -3.05 -3.35
N ASN A 41 11.87 -3.63 -4.54
CA ASN A 41 12.41 -4.97 -4.71
C ASN A 41 11.59 -6.07 -3.97
N VAL A 42 10.27 -5.92 -3.92
CA VAL A 42 9.37 -6.94 -3.38
C VAL A 42 9.40 -8.16 -4.30
N ASN A 43 9.55 -9.35 -3.73
CA ASN A 43 9.51 -10.59 -4.48
C ASN A 43 8.06 -10.93 -4.85
N GLU A 44 7.72 -10.82 -6.13
CA GLU A 44 6.36 -11.04 -6.63
C GLU A 44 5.80 -12.44 -6.28
N GLN A 45 6.66 -13.46 -6.13
CA GLN A 45 6.25 -14.85 -5.96
C GLN A 45 6.19 -15.31 -4.50
N THR A 46 7.00 -14.72 -3.63
CA THR A 46 7.20 -15.24 -2.26
C THR A 46 6.81 -14.28 -1.15
N GLU A 47 6.55 -13.00 -1.47
CA GLU A 47 6.22 -11.98 -0.47
C GLU A 47 4.77 -11.51 -0.54
N GLY A 48 4.32 -10.94 0.58
CA GLY A 48 2.96 -10.46 0.72
C GLY A 48 2.85 -9.06 0.14
N TRP A 49 2.17 -8.93 -1.00
CA TRP A 49 1.89 -7.65 -1.63
C TRP A 49 0.49 -7.61 -2.22
N ILE A 50 -0.07 -6.41 -2.30
CA ILE A 50 -1.39 -6.15 -2.87
C ILE A 50 -1.43 -4.73 -3.42
N TYR A 51 -2.15 -4.51 -4.50
CA TYR A 51 -2.55 -3.16 -4.91
C TYR A 51 -4.02 -3.12 -5.34
N ARG A 52 -4.63 -1.94 -5.24
CA ARG A 52 -6.02 -1.65 -5.61
C ARG A 52 -6.12 -0.30 -6.30
N ASP A 53 -7.09 -0.22 -7.20
CA ASP A 53 -7.37 0.98 -7.98
C ASP A 53 -8.46 1.80 -7.29
N ALA A 54 -8.14 3.02 -6.86
CA ALA A 54 -9.13 3.93 -6.32
C ALA A 54 -9.77 4.78 -7.41
N LEU A 55 -10.93 5.34 -7.09
CA LEU A 55 -11.69 6.19 -8.00
C LEU A 55 -10.87 7.38 -8.54
N ASN A 56 -10.03 7.99 -7.68
CA ASN A 56 -9.20 9.14 -8.02
C ASN A 56 -8.08 9.32 -6.99
N SER A 57 -7.14 10.22 -7.29
CA SER A 57 -5.98 10.51 -6.43
C SER A 57 -6.36 11.02 -5.03
N ASN A 58 -7.43 11.79 -4.89
CA ASN A 58 -7.89 12.26 -3.58
C ASN A 58 -8.43 11.11 -2.72
N SER A 59 -9.10 10.14 -3.35
CA SER A 59 -9.55 8.91 -2.68
C SER A 59 -8.37 8.03 -2.29
N ALA A 60 -7.36 7.93 -3.15
CA ALA A 60 -6.14 7.18 -2.87
C ALA A 60 -5.38 7.76 -1.67
N ARG A 61 -5.11 9.07 -1.67
CA ARG A 61 -4.45 9.77 -0.54
C ARG A 61 -5.20 9.62 0.77
N ALA A 62 -6.52 9.82 0.76
CA ALA A 62 -7.33 9.66 1.98
C ALA A 62 -7.33 8.20 2.50
N THR A 63 -7.21 7.22 1.60
CA THR A 63 -7.16 5.81 1.98
C THR A 63 -5.79 5.41 2.52
N GLU A 64 -4.71 5.86 1.88
CA GLU A 64 -3.33 5.73 2.38
C GLU A 64 -3.16 6.36 3.76
N ASP A 65 -3.62 7.59 3.95
CA ASP A 65 -3.60 8.30 5.24
C ASP A 65 -4.28 7.47 6.34
N HIS A 66 -5.41 6.83 6.03
CA HIS A 66 -6.08 5.96 6.99
C HIS A 66 -5.26 4.70 7.32
N LEU A 67 -4.68 4.04 6.32
CA LEU A 67 -3.83 2.87 6.52
C LEU A 67 -2.60 3.20 7.39
N VAL A 68 -1.96 4.34 7.14
CA VAL A 68 -0.75 4.76 7.87
C VAL A 68 -1.11 5.31 9.25
N ASN A 69 -1.92 6.38 9.31
CA ASN A 69 -2.13 7.14 10.54
C ASN A 69 -3.22 6.55 11.45
N THR A 70 -4.12 5.71 10.94
CA THR A 70 -5.16 5.06 11.77
C THR A 70 -4.84 3.61 12.08
N LEU A 71 -4.38 2.81 11.10
CA LEU A 71 -4.07 1.39 11.32
C LEU A 71 -2.62 1.15 11.78
N GLY A 72 -1.72 2.12 11.59
CA GLY A 72 -0.33 2.03 12.04
C GLY A 72 0.56 1.23 11.09
N MET A 73 0.27 1.27 9.79
CA MET A 73 1.21 0.84 8.76
C MET A 73 2.30 1.90 8.58
N ASP A 74 3.47 1.49 8.09
CA ASP A 74 4.46 2.45 7.64
C ASP A 74 4.06 3.00 6.27
N GLY A 75 4.49 4.22 5.97
CA GLY A 75 4.20 4.86 4.70
C GLY A 75 4.69 6.29 4.69
N ASN A 76 4.88 6.83 3.50
CA ASN A 76 5.17 8.24 3.32
C ASN A 76 4.05 8.88 2.49
N THR A 77 3.21 9.68 3.15
CA THR A 77 2.07 10.37 2.53
C THR A 77 2.50 11.54 1.63
N GLU A 78 3.80 11.79 1.48
CA GLU A 78 4.36 12.82 0.61
C GLU A 78 4.62 12.26 -0.79
N GLY A 79 3.61 12.32 -1.67
CA GLY A 79 3.84 11.93 -3.06
C GLY A 79 2.65 11.97 -4.01
N GLY A 80 2.97 12.01 -5.30
CA GLY A 80 2.04 11.77 -6.39
C GLY A 80 1.33 13.00 -6.97
N ASP A 81 0.96 12.89 -8.22
CA ASP A 81 0.15 13.86 -8.97
C ASP A 81 -1.33 13.41 -9.07
N ASN A 82 -2.08 13.90 -10.04
CA ASN A 82 -3.47 13.49 -10.26
C ASN A 82 -3.63 12.09 -10.87
N THR A 83 -2.54 11.50 -11.38
CA THR A 83 -2.54 10.14 -11.95
C THR A 83 -2.28 9.07 -10.89
N THR A 84 -1.87 9.49 -9.69
CA THR A 84 -1.55 8.62 -8.57
C THR A 84 -2.82 8.12 -7.89
N ARG A 85 -3.40 7.03 -8.39
CA ARG A 85 -4.70 6.50 -7.94
C ARG A 85 -4.66 5.08 -7.40
N PHE A 86 -3.54 4.38 -7.54
CA PHE A 86 -3.41 3.02 -7.01
C PHE A 86 -2.87 3.08 -5.58
N ILE A 87 -3.53 2.39 -4.66
CA ILE A 87 -3.00 2.11 -3.34
C ILE A 87 -2.28 0.77 -3.42
N TYR A 88 -1.07 0.69 -2.89
CA TYR A 88 -0.34 -0.56 -2.72
C TYR A 88 0.03 -0.79 -1.25
N ALA A 89 0.18 -2.05 -0.89
CA ALA A 89 0.77 -2.46 0.36
C ALA A 89 1.70 -3.65 0.16
N TYR A 90 2.80 -3.68 0.90
CA TYR A 90 3.69 -4.84 0.96
C TYR A 90 4.18 -5.09 2.39
N ARG A 91 4.46 -6.35 2.70
CA ARG A 91 5.10 -6.72 3.95
C ARG A 91 6.58 -6.41 3.86
N LYS A 92 7.10 -5.62 4.79
CA LYS A 92 8.51 -5.27 4.84
C LYS A 92 9.35 -6.50 5.18
N SER A 93 10.52 -6.60 4.55
CA SER A 93 11.49 -7.65 4.80
C SER A 93 12.91 -7.07 4.76
N ALA A 94 13.92 -7.86 5.13
CA ALA A 94 15.29 -7.37 5.24
C ALA A 94 15.89 -6.88 3.90
N HIS A 95 15.31 -7.25 2.77
CA HIS A 95 15.76 -6.84 1.42
C HIS A 95 14.84 -5.83 0.73
N THR A 96 13.68 -5.50 1.33
CA THR A 96 12.86 -4.41 0.79
C THR A 96 13.54 -3.08 1.09
N ILE A 97 13.52 -2.19 0.10
CA ILE A 97 14.01 -0.82 0.25
C ILE A 97 12.85 0.02 0.81
N GLU A 98 13.12 1.01 1.65
CA GLU A 98 12.16 2.00 2.16
C GLU A 98 12.51 3.39 1.63
#